data_AF-A0A9Q3D2W1-F1
#
_entry.id   AF-A0A9Q3D2W1-F1
#
_cell.length_a   1.000
_cell.length_b   1.000
_cell.length_c   1.000
_cell.angle_alpha   90.00
_cell.angle_beta   90.00
_cell.angle_gamma   90.00
#
_symmetry.space_group_name_H-M   'P 1'
#
loop_
_entity.id
_entity.type
_entity.pdbx_description
1 polymer ?
#
loop_
_entity_poly.entity_id
_entity_poly.type
_entity_poly.pdbx_seq_one_letter_code
_entity_poly.pdbx_strand_id
1 'polypeptide(L)'
;MELIRGIDMIKEDFELSERLVTARFNTLFTKSTHRWYIKLRQAHGHQSWTWWKAQIIKKWVNDAWRFKFETAFESEKFNADKDKALSWFCQQKDRLTALYTDMSEFMINRKI
;
A
#
# COMPACT_ATOMS: atom_id res chain seq x y z
N MET A 1 -0.58 0.42 0.21
CA MET A 1 -1.47 0.83 1.32
C MET A 1 -2.87 1.16 0.82
N GLU A 2 -3.00 1.99 -0.22
CA GLU A 2 -4.27 2.27 -0.93
C GLU A 2 -5.15 1.04 -1.18
N LEU A 3 -4.60 -0.06 -1.71
CA LEU A 3 -5.33 -1.32 -1.89
C LEU A 3 -5.89 -1.90 -0.57
N ILE A 4 -5.08 -1.92 0.50
CA ILE A 4 -5.52 -2.45 1.80
C ILE A 4 -6.60 -1.53 2.38
N ARG A 5 -6.40 -0.20 2.31
CA ARG A 5 -7.41 0.79 2.73
C ARG A 5 -8.71 0.66 1.94
N GLY A 6 -8.64 0.54 0.62
CA GLY A 6 -9.82 0.36 -0.23
C GLY A 6 -10.58 -0.92 0.10
N ILE A 7 -9.87 -2.02 0.39
CA ILE A 7 -10.51 -3.26 0.86
C ILE A 7 -11.10 -3.08 2.26
N ASP A 8 -10.44 -2.34 3.17
CA ASP A 8 -10.97 -2.02 4.50
C ASP A 8 -12.26 -1.19 4.40
N MET A 9 -12.29 -0.16 3.55
CA MET A 9 -13.49 0.65 3.29
C MET A 9 -14.62 -0.20 2.72
N ILE A 10 -14.37 -1.05 1.70
CA ILE A 10 -15.40 -1.95 1.16
C ILE A 10 -15.90 -2.94 2.22
N LYS A 11 -15.02 -3.43 3.10
CA LYS A 11 -15.40 -4.33 4.19
C LYS A 11 -16.31 -3.62 5.19
N GLU A 12 -16.04 -2.35 5.48
CA GLU A 12 -16.84 -1.50 6.37
C GLU A 12 -18.18 -1.13 5.73
N ASP A 13 -18.18 -0.56 4.53
CA ASP A 13 -19.37 -0.08 3.81
C ASP A 13 -20.41 -1.18 3.54
N PHE A 14 -19.95 -2.42 3.33
CA PHE A 14 -20.80 -3.56 2.99
C PHE A 14 -20.88 -4.62 4.11
N GLU A 15 -20.35 -4.31 5.30
CA GLU A 15 -20.31 -5.22 6.46
C GLU A 15 -19.82 -6.64 6.12
N LEU A 16 -18.83 -6.75 5.23
CA LEU A 16 -18.41 -8.04 4.70
C LEU A 16 -17.67 -8.86 5.76
N SER A 17 -18.03 -10.14 5.86
CA SER A 17 -17.22 -11.09 6.61
C SER A 17 -15.82 -11.24 5.99
N GLU A 18 -14.81 -11.53 6.81
CA GLU A 18 -13.44 -11.75 6.31
C GLU A 18 -13.36 -12.86 5.27
N ARG A 19 -14.24 -13.86 5.36
CA ARG A 19 -14.32 -14.96 4.41
C ARG A 19 -14.77 -14.49 3.03
N LEU A 20 -15.72 -13.55 2.97
CA LEU A 20 -16.15 -12.95 1.71
C LEU A 20 -15.06 -12.06 1.11
N VAL A 21 -14.39 -11.24 1.93
CA VAL A 21 -13.28 -10.39 1.48
C VAL A 21 -12.17 -11.24 0.83
N THR A 22 -11.74 -12.30 1.51
CA THR A 22 -10.66 -13.18 1.00
C THR A 22 -11.09 -14.05 -0.18
N ALA A 23 -12.39 -14.32 -0.36
CA ALA A 23 -12.92 -14.98 -1.55
C ALA A 23 -12.88 -14.05 -2.78
N ARG A 24 -13.12 -12.75 -2.58
CA ARG A 24 -13.06 -11.72 -3.64
C ARG A 24 -11.65 -11.47 -4.16
N PHE A 25 -10.59 -11.92 -3.48
CA PHE A 25 -9.21 -11.78 -4.00
C PHE A 25 -9.01 -12.47 -5.34
N ASN A 26 -9.76 -13.55 -5.59
CA ASN A 26 -9.73 -14.22 -6.89
C ASN A 26 -10.17 -13.30 -8.04
N THR A 27 -11.04 -12.32 -7.78
CA THR A 27 -11.51 -11.34 -8.76
C THR A 27 -10.78 -10.00 -8.68
N LEU A 28 -10.28 -9.62 -7.50
CA LEU A 28 -9.57 -8.35 -7.28
C LEU A 28 -8.12 -8.39 -7.77
N PHE A 29 -7.45 -9.53 -7.64
CA PHE A 29 -6.07 -9.69 -8.10
C PHE A 29 -6.03 -10.13 -9.56
N THR A 30 -5.15 -9.51 -10.33
CA THR A 30 -4.95 -9.82 -11.75
C THR A 30 -3.51 -10.26 -12.02
N LYS A 31 -3.31 -11.01 -13.11
CA LYS A 31 -1.98 -11.39 -13.64
C LYS A 31 -1.06 -12.03 -12.58
N SER A 32 0.08 -11.42 -12.28
CA SER A 32 1.10 -11.94 -11.35
C SER A 32 0.61 -11.97 -9.90
N THR A 33 -0.18 -10.98 -9.49
CA THR A 33 -0.78 -10.90 -8.15
C THR A 33 -1.77 -12.04 -7.94
N HIS A 34 -2.56 -12.36 -8.96
CA HIS A 34 -3.49 -13.50 -8.93
C HIS A 34 -2.76 -14.83 -8.72
N ARG A 35 -1.71 -15.09 -9.52
CA ARG A 35 -0.88 -16.29 -9.37
C ARG A 35 -0.25 -16.42 -7.98
N TRP A 36 0.24 -15.30 -7.42
CA TRP A 36 0.76 -15.26 -6.06
C TRP A 36 -0.30 -15.63 -5.01
N TYR A 37 -1.51 -15.08 -5.15
CA TYR A 37 -2.63 -15.39 -4.25
C TYR A 37 -3.01 -16.87 -4.30
N ILE A 38 -3.18 -17.45 -5.50
CA ILE A 38 -3.54 -18.87 -5.65
C ILE A 38 -2.49 -19.76 -4.96
N LYS A 39 -1.20 -19.47 -5.16
CA LYS A 39 -0.11 -20.23 -4.53
C LYS A 39 -0.16 -20.16 -3.00
N LEU A 40 -0.36 -18.96 -2.44
CA LEU A 40 -0.47 -18.80 -0.98
C LEU A 40 -1.73 -19.48 -0.43
N ARG A 41 -2.86 -19.36 -1.14
CA ARG A 41 -4.14 -19.97 -0.75
C ARG A 41 -4.07 -21.49 -0.75
N GLN A 42 -3.38 -22.09 -1.72
CA GLN A 42 -3.13 -23.53 -1.79
C GLN A 42 -2.23 -24.01 -0.65
N ALA A 43 -1.19 -23.24 -0.31
CA ALA A 43 -0.22 -23.63 0.72
C ALA A 43 -0.75 -23.47 2.16
N HIS A 44 -1.53 -22.42 2.44
CA HIS A 44 -1.94 -22.06 3.81
C HIS A 44 -3.44 -22.17 4.07
N GLY A 45 -4.24 -22.55 3.06
CA GLY A 45 -5.69 -22.70 3.21
C GLY A 45 -6.42 -21.38 3.49
N HIS A 46 -7.55 -21.47 4.19
CA HIS A 46 -8.32 -20.28 4.59
C HIS A 46 -7.58 -19.53 5.71
N GLN A 47 -7.40 -18.23 5.53
CA GLN A 47 -6.68 -17.35 6.45
C GLN A 47 -7.45 -16.05 6.64
N SER A 48 -7.26 -15.40 7.79
CA SER A 48 -7.91 -14.14 8.18
C SER A 48 -7.48 -12.96 7.32
N TRP A 49 -8.28 -11.90 7.30
CA TRP A 49 -7.92 -10.68 6.56
C TRP A 49 -6.61 -10.08 7.10
N THR A 50 -6.43 -10.05 8.42
CA THR A 50 -5.19 -9.61 9.08
C THR A 50 -3.96 -10.36 8.57
N TRP A 51 -4.04 -11.69 8.41
CA TRP A 51 -2.94 -12.47 7.86
C TRP A 51 -2.62 -12.06 6.42
N TRP A 52 -3.64 -11.86 5.60
CA TRP A 52 -3.47 -11.43 4.21
C TRP A 52 -2.86 -10.03 4.08
N LYS A 53 -3.25 -9.07 4.94
CA LYS A 53 -2.59 -7.76 5.01
C LYS A 53 -1.09 -7.93 5.23
N ALA A 54 -0.70 -8.79 6.18
CA ALA A 54 0.71 -9.06 6.47
C ALA A 54 1.46 -9.64 5.26
N GLN A 55 0.83 -10.58 4.52
CA GLN A 55 1.44 -11.15 3.31
C GLN A 55 1.55 -10.14 2.16
N ILE A 56 0.54 -9.28 1.98
CA ILE A 56 0.56 -8.20 0.99
C ILE A 56 1.71 -7.24 1.31
N ILE A 57 1.82 -6.79 2.57
CA ILE A 57 2.91 -5.93 3.03
C ILE A 57 4.25 -6.63 2.79
N LYS A 58 4.41 -7.88 3.22
CA LYS A 58 5.65 -8.63 3.03
C LYS A 58 6.06 -8.77 1.56
N LYS A 59 5.09 -8.94 0.64
CA LYS A 59 5.36 -9.17 -0.78
C LYS A 59 5.72 -7.89 -1.53
N TRP A 60 5.04 -6.77 -1.24
CA TRP A 60 5.14 -5.54 -2.01
C TRP A 60 5.76 -4.36 -1.26
N VAL A 61 5.91 -4.46 0.06
CA VAL A 61 6.50 -3.47 0.96
C VAL A 61 7.66 -4.14 1.70
N ASN A 62 8.60 -4.69 0.93
CA ASN A 62 9.84 -5.27 1.46
C ASN A 62 10.90 -4.18 1.67
N ASP A 63 12.02 -4.53 2.31
CA ASP A 63 13.07 -3.56 2.66
C ASP A 63 13.67 -2.87 1.43
N ALA A 64 13.79 -3.58 0.31
CA ALA A 64 14.24 -2.99 -0.95
C ALA A 64 13.25 -1.93 -1.49
N TRP A 65 11.93 -2.15 -1.34
CA TRP A 65 10.91 -1.16 -1.67
C TRP A 65 10.99 0.05 -0.75
N ARG A 66 11.17 -0.16 0.57
CA ARG A 66 11.34 0.93 1.54
C ARG A 66 12.56 1.77 1.20
N PHE A 67 13.72 1.13 1.04
CA PHE A 67 14.97 1.79 0.69
C PHE A 67 14.84 2.61 -0.59
N LYS A 68 14.16 2.08 -1.62
CA LYS A 68 13.90 2.80 -2.87
C LYS A 68 13.06 4.06 -2.65
N PHE A 69 12.01 3.98 -1.83
CA PHE A 69 11.14 5.12 -1.54
C PHE A 69 11.83 6.17 -0.66
N GLU A 70 12.60 5.74 0.34
CA GLU A 70 13.41 6.63 1.19
C GLU A 70 14.45 7.37 0.35
N THR A 71 15.21 6.64 -0.48
CA THR A 71 16.21 7.24 -1.39
C THR A 71 15.55 8.22 -2.36
N ALA A 72 14.40 7.88 -2.93
CA ALA A 72 13.68 8.78 -3.84
C ALA A 72 13.20 10.04 -3.12
N PHE A 73 12.68 9.92 -1.89
CA PHE A 73 12.30 11.06 -1.06
C PHE A 73 13.50 11.96 -0.72
N GLU A 74 14.63 11.37 -0.32
CA GLU A 74 15.82 12.12 0.09
C GLU A 74 16.50 12.85 -1.08
N SER A 75 16.58 12.20 -2.25
CA SER A 75 17.30 12.70 -3.42
C SER A 75 16.51 13.70 -4.26
N GLU A 76 15.17 13.62 -4.28
CA GLU A 76 14.35 14.46 -5.14
C GLU A 76 13.98 15.78 -4.45
N LYS A 77 14.87 16.77 -4.57
CA LYS A 77 14.63 18.14 -4.09
C LYS A 77 13.79 18.95 -5.07
N PHE A 78 12.97 19.85 -4.53
CA PHE A 78 12.16 20.77 -5.34
C PHE A 78 13.05 21.70 -6.17
N ASN A 79 12.75 21.81 -7.46
CA ASN A 79 13.38 22.73 -8.39
C ASN A 79 12.34 23.69 -8.97
N ALA A 80 12.43 24.98 -8.62
CA ALA A 80 11.47 26.00 -9.02
C ALA A 80 11.38 26.22 -10.56
N ASP A 81 12.44 25.89 -11.31
CA ASP A 81 12.48 26.07 -12.77
C ASP A 81 11.87 24.88 -13.52
N LYS A 82 11.77 23.72 -12.86
CA LYS A 82 11.38 22.45 -13.51
C LYS A 82 10.07 21.88 -12.96
N ASP A 83 9.80 22.09 -11.67
CA ASP A 83 8.76 21.38 -10.96
C ASP A 83 7.53 22.26 -10.73
N LYS A 84 6.35 21.64 -10.87
CA LYS A 84 5.11 22.24 -10.38
C LYS A 84 4.98 21.96 -8.90
N ALA A 85 5.01 23.02 -8.07
CA ALA A 85 5.01 22.92 -6.61
C ALA A 85 3.96 21.94 -6.06
N LEU A 86 2.70 22.04 -6.51
CA LEU A 86 1.64 21.13 -6.06
C LEU A 86 1.91 19.67 -6.43
N SER A 87 2.38 19.41 -7.66
CA SER A 87 2.67 18.05 -8.13
C SER A 87 3.82 17.43 -7.35
N TRP A 88 4.90 18.19 -7.15
CA TRP A 88 6.06 17.74 -6.38
C TRP A 88 5.66 17.47 -4.92
N PHE A 89 4.93 18.40 -4.30
CA PHE A 89 4.44 18.24 -2.93
C PHE A 89 3.57 16.98 -2.78
N CYS A 90 2.58 16.79 -3.63
CA CYS A 90 1.72 15.60 -3.61
C CYS A 90 2.55 14.31 -3.75
N GLN A 91 3.54 14.31 -4.64
CA GLN A 91 4.40 13.15 -4.84
C GLN A 91 5.26 12.82 -3.61
N GLN A 92 5.83 13.83 -2.93
CA GLN A 92 6.56 13.62 -1.68
C GLN A 92 5.63 13.17 -0.54
N LYS A 93 4.42 13.74 -0.47
CA LYS A 93 3.37 13.34 0.48
C LYS A 93 2.98 11.88 0.29
N ASP A 94 2.80 11.42 -0.96
CA ASP A 94 2.46 10.03 -1.25
C ASP A 94 3.59 9.07 -0.81
N ARG A 95 4.85 9.44 -1.03
CA ARG A 95 6.01 8.64 -0.58
C ARG A 95 6.04 8.49 0.93
N LEU A 96 5.93 9.61 1.67
CA LEU A 96 5.95 9.60 3.13
C LEU A 96 4.74 8.87 3.72
N THR A 97 3.54 9.06 3.16
CA THR A 97 2.32 8.36 3.60
C THR A 97 2.43 6.85 3.37
N ALA A 98 3.14 6.43 2.32
CA ALA A 98 3.36 5.02 2.02
C ALA A 98 4.45 4.39 2.93
N LEU A 99 5.47 5.15 3.32
CA LEU A 99 6.53 4.72 4.24
C LEU A 99 6.07 4.69 5.71
N TYR A 100 5.30 5.69 6.13
CA TYR A 100 4.92 5.93 7.52
C TYR A 100 3.40 6.04 7.65
N THR A 101 2.76 4.89 7.78
CA THR A 101 1.28 4.77 7.77
C THR A 101 0.61 5.42 8.97
N ASP A 102 1.37 5.57 10.07
CA ASP A 102 0.89 6.06 11.36
C ASP A 102 1.34 7.50 11.63
N MET A 103 2.01 8.13 10.66
CA MET A 103 2.46 9.52 10.78
C MET A 103 1.30 10.47 10.53
N SER A 104 1.17 11.50 11.38
CA SER A 104 0.13 12.51 11.20
C SER A 104 0.40 13.37 9.97
N GLU A 105 -0.68 13.92 9.38
CA GLU A 105 -0.56 14.81 8.22
C GLU A 105 0.32 16.03 8.50
N PHE A 106 0.26 16.59 9.71
CA PHE A 106 1.15 17.68 10.14
C PHE A 106 2.63 17.28 10.06
N MET A 107 2.98 16.08 10.54
CA MET A 107 4.36 15.59 10.53
C MET A 107 4.85 15.25 9.11
N ILE A 108 3.96 14.75 8.26
CA ILE A 108 4.25 14.55 6.83
C ILE A 108 4.56 15.88 6.17
N ASN A 109 3.68 16.87 6.33
CA ASN A 109 3.86 18.19 5.72
C ASN A 109 5.10 18.91 6.22
N ARG A 110 5.48 18.73 7.50
CA ARG A 110 6.71 19.30 8.07
C ARG A 110 7.99 18.69 7.50
N LYS A 111 7.93 17.45 6.99
CA LYS A 111 9.09 16.75 6.40
C LYS A 111 9.35 17.13 4.94
N ILE A 112 8.34 17.67 4.25
CA ILE A 112 8.40 18.12 2.85
C ILE A 112 8.86 19.58 2.82
#